data_AF-A0A0R2TSX5-F1
#
_entry.id   AF-A0A0R2TSX5-F1
#
_cell.length_a   1.000
_cell.length_b   1.000
_cell.length_c   1.000
_cell.angle_alpha   90.00
_cell.angle_beta   90.00
_cell.angle_gamma   90.00
#
_symmetry.space_group_name_H-M   'P 1'
#
loop_
_entity.id
_entity.type
_entity.pdbx_description
1 polymer ?
#
loop_
_entity_poly.entity_id
_entity_poly.type
_entity_poly.pdbx_seq_one_letter_code
_entity_poly.pdbx_strand_id
1 'polypeptide(L)'
;HFHITEVGKITKNFIDCGGNLRNEEIVNFQLWNANDFDHRLHPKRLLKIIKLSEKILKIDDLDIEVEYQAESISKFALDFDGKNFLLKSKQTDCLSKDNCGIPLEIQKIKLSDLNNQSSCSTLGTCC
;
A
#
# COMPACT_ATOMS: atom_id res chain seq x y z
N HIS A 1 0.59 -23.78 9.83
CA HIS A 1 -0.64 -22.95 9.82
C HIS A 1 -0.33 -21.58 10.37
N PHE A 2 -1.11 -20.56 9.97
CA PHE A 2 -0.92 -19.22 10.52
C PHE A 2 -1.65 -19.05 11.85
N HIS A 3 -0.94 -18.45 12.79
CA HIS A 3 -1.45 -18.01 14.08
C HIS A 3 -1.48 -16.50 14.08
N ILE A 4 -2.60 -15.93 14.53
CA ILE A 4 -2.64 -14.52 14.91
C ILE A 4 -2.04 -14.44 16.30
N THR A 5 -0.90 -13.77 16.41
CA THR A 5 -0.24 -13.52 17.69
C THR A 5 -0.70 -12.20 18.29
N GLU A 6 -1.08 -11.23 17.45
CA GLU A 6 -1.52 -9.91 17.87
C GLU A 6 -2.55 -9.33 16.91
N VAL A 7 -3.49 -8.55 17.45
CA VAL A 7 -4.32 -7.59 16.71
C VAL A 7 -4.21 -6.25 17.41
N GLY A 8 -3.70 -5.23 16.72
CA GLY A 8 -3.45 -3.90 17.28
C GLY A 8 -4.07 -2.78 16.46
N LYS A 9 -4.30 -1.62 17.08
CA LYS A 9 -4.59 -0.36 16.40
C LYS A 9 -3.31 0.48 16.42
N ILE A 10 -2.75 0.79 15.25
CA ILE A 10 -1.57 1.63 15.10
C ILE A 10 -2.02 3.04 14.74
N THR A 11 -1.63 4.03 15.53
CA THR A 11 -1.77 5.45 15.20
C THR A 11 -0.38 6.05 15.00
N LYS A 12 -0.10 6.54 13.79
CA LYS A 12 1.20 7.09 13.41
C LYS A 12 1.05 8.55 13.02
N ASN A 13 1.77 9.43 13.72
CA ASN A 13 1.98 10.81 13.28
C ASN A 13 3.36 10.90 12.65
N PHE A 14 3.45 11.48 11.45
CA PHE A 14 4.71 11.59 10.73
C PHE A 14 4.75 12.85 9.86
N ILE A 15 5.96 13.30 9.53
CA ILE A 15 6.20 14.41 8.62
C ILE A 15 6.56 13.84 7.25
N ASP A 16 5.89 14.29 6.19
CA ASP A 16 6.28 13.92 4.82
C ASP A 16 7.49 14.72 4.31
N CYS A 17 8.04 14.35 3.16
CA CYS A 17 9.18 15.05 2.57
C CYS A 17 8.91 16.55 2.28
N GLY A 18 7.64 16.97 2.20
CA GLY A 18 7.22 18.35 2.02
C GLY A 18 7.05 19.12 3.34
N GLY A 19 7.34 18.50 4.49
CA GLY A 19 7.20 19.12 5.80
C GLY A 19 5.78 19.10 6.39
N ASN A 20 4.83 18.41 5.75
CA ASN A 20 3.45 18.36 6.23
C ASN A 20 3.30 17.29 7.32
N LEU A 21 2.63 17.65 8.41
CA LEU A 21 2.20 16.69 9.42
C LEU A 21 1.04 15.85 8.90
N ARG A 22 1.20 14.53 8.99
CA ARG A 22 0.20 13.53 8.61
C ARG A 22 -0.11 12.62 9.79
N ASN A 23 -1.34 12.13 9.80
CA ASN A 23 -1.83 11.14 10.72
C ASN A 23 -2.33 9.93 9.91
N GLU A 24 -1.98 8.73 10.37
CA GLU A 24 -2.44 7.45 9.83
C GLU A 24 -2.93 6.59 10.98
N GLU A 25 -4.12 6.01 10.83
CA GLU A 25 -4.64 4.98 11.72
C GLU A 25 -4.88 3.71 10.91
N ILE A 26 -4.35 2.58 11.39
CA ILE A 26 -4.47 1.30 10.70
C ILE A 26 -4.59 0.16 11.71
N VAL A 27 -5.32 -0.89 11.38
CA VAL A 27 -5.38 -2.11 12.17
C VAL A 27 -4.26 -3.03 11.71
N ASN A 28 -3.48 -3.56 12.65
CA ASN A 28 -2.42 -4.50 12.35
C ASN A 28 -2.75 -5.90 12.86
N PHE A 29 -2.54 -6.91 12.02
CA PHE A 29 -2.59 -8.32 12.38
C PHE A 29 -1.20 -8.91 12.27
N GLN A 30 -0.63 -9.38 13.38
CA GLN A 30 0.65 -10.09 13.33
C GLN A 30 0.39 -11.58 13.16
N LEU A 31 0.92 -12.14 12.07
CA LEU A 31 0.83 -13.56 11.73
C LEU A 31 2.17 -14.27 11.96
N TRP A 32 2.09 -15.41 12.62
CA TRP A 32 3.21 -16.33 12.80
C TRP A 32 2.90 -17.68 12.15
N ASN A 33 3.82 -18.20 11.33
CA ASN A 33 3.66 -19.52 10.71
C ASN A 33 4.23 -20.61 11.62
N ALA A 34 3.35 -21.43 12.19
CA ALA A 34 3.76 -22.61 12.95
C ALA A 34 3.75 -23.85 12.06
N ASN A 35 4.68 -24.79 12.29
CA ASN A 35 4.69 -26.10 11.63
C ASN A 35 3.68 -27.11 12.21
N ASP A 36 2.71 -26.61 12.97
CA ASP A 36 1.67 -27.37 13.62
C ASP A 36 0.39 -27.37 12.76
N PHE A 37 -0.16 -28.57 12.51
CA PHE A 37 -1.38 -28.77 11.72
C PHE A 37 -2.67 -28.88 12.52
N ASP A 38 -2.58 -29.07 13.82
CA ASP A 38 -3.72 -29.19 14.74
C ASP A 38 -4.21 -27.80 15.23
N HIS A 39 -3.39 -26.77 15.12
CA HIS A 39 -3.72 -25.39 15.51
C HIS A 39 -4.20 -24.52 14.34
N ARG A 40 -5.08 -25.07 13.51
CA ARG A 40 -5.82 -24.27 12.52
C ARG A 40 -6.65 -23.20 13.24
N LEU A 41 -6.47 -21.94 12.85
CA LEU A 41 -7.33 -20.86 13.33
C LEU A 41 -8.74 -21.03 12.74
N HIS A 42 -9.65 -21.61 13.52
CA HIS A 42 -11.03 -21.77 13.08
C HIS A 42 -11.72 -20.41 12.89
N PRO A 43 -12.57 -20.24 11.86
CA PRO A 43 -13.25 -18.97 11.57
C PRO A 43 -14.00 -18.37 12.77
N LYS A 44 -14.63 -19.22 13.60
CA LYS A 44 -15.33 -18.80 14.83
C LYS A 44 -14.39 -18.17 15.86
N ARG A 45 -13.15 -18.64 15.97
CA ARG A 45 -12.16 -18.10 16.90
C ARG A 45 -11.62 -16.77 16.39
N LEU A 46 -11.35 -16.68 15.09
CA LEU A 46 -10.95 -15.43 14.42
C LEU A 46 -11.99 -14.33 14.65
N LEU A 47 -13.26 -14.61 14.35
CA LEU A 47 -14.35 -13.64 14.55
C LEU A 47 -14.49 -13.17 16.00
N LYS A 48 -14.21 -14.04 16.98
CA LYS A 48 -14.21 -13.65 18.40
C LYS A 48 -13.04 -12.72 18.73
N ILE A 49 -11.85 -12.98 18.20
CA ILE A 49 -10.67 -12.13 18.38
C ILE A 49 -10.94 -10.74 17.77
N ILE A 50 -11.43 -10.69 16.52
CA ILE A 50 -11.76 -9.44 15.83
C ILE A 50 -12.76 -8.61 16.65
N LYS A 51 -13.89 -9.20 17.04
CA LYS A 51 -14.92 -8.48 17.83
C LYS A 51 -14.42 -8.00 19.19
N LEU A 52 -13.54 -8.76 19.83
CA LEU A 52 -12.93 -8.36 21.09
C LEU A 52 -12.00 -7.17 20.88
N SER A 53 -11.14 -7.23 19.86
CA SER A 53 -10.22 -6.15 19.50
C SER A 53 -10.97 -4.88 19.10
N GLU A 54 -12.00 -4.99 18.26
CA GLU A 54 -12.87 -3.86 17.87
C GLU A 54 -13.42 -3.13 19.11
N LYS A 55 -14.01 -3.90 20.04
CA LYS A 55 -14.61 -3.35 21.25
C LYS A 55 -13.59 -2.69 22.18
N ILE A 56 -12.46 -3.36 22.44
CA ILE A 56 -11.48 -2.91 23.44
C ILE A 56 -10.61 -1.77 22.89
N LEU A 57 -10.18 -1.88 21.63
CA LEU A 57 -9.30 -0.91 20.98
C LEU A 57 -10.06 0.22 20.30
N LYS A 58 -11.40 0.18 20.29
CA LYS A 58 -12.28 1.17 19.63
C LYS A 58 -11.87 1.35 18.17
N ILE A 59 -11.81 0.23 17.47
CA ILE A 59 -11.52 0.20 16.03
C ILE A 59 -12.83 0.41 15.29
N ASP A 60 -12.85 1.44 14.45
CA ASP A 60 -13.95 1.73 13.53
C ASP A 60 -13.64 1.10 12.15
N ASP A 61 -14.07 1.75 11.05
CA ASP A 61 -13.77 1.32 9.68
C ASP A 61 -12.35 1.75 9.28
N LEU A 62 -11.37 0.95 9.68
CA LEU A 62 -9.95 1.18 9.40
C LEU A 62 -9.39 0.08 8.47
N ASP A 63 -8.44 0.47 7.62
CA ASP A 63 -7.70 -0.48 6.79
C ASP A 63 -6.95 -1.52 7.63
N ILE A 64 -6.76 -2.70 7.05
CA ILE A 64 -6.01 -3.80 7.67
C ILE A 64 -4.63 -3.94 7.01
N GLU A 65 -3.61 -3.90 7.85
CA GLU A 65 -2.25 -4.34 7.54
C GLU A 65 -1.95 -5.67 8.22
N VAL A 66 -1.22 -6.52 7.52
CA VAL A 66 -0.78 -7.82 8.01
C VAL A 66 0.73 -7.82 8.11
N GLU A 67 1.24 -8.08 9.32
CA GLU A 67 2.65 -8.38 9.54
C GLU A 67 2.90 -9.88 9.41
N TYR A 68 3.91 -10.23 8.62
CA TYR A 68 4.28 -11.61 8.39
C TYR A 68 5.80 -11.78 8.40
N GLN A 69 6.25 -12.81 9.12
CA GLN A 69 7.66 -13.16 9.22
C GLN A 69 8.12 -13.94 7.97
N ALA A 70 8.99 -13.32 7.18
CA ALA A 70 9.80 -13.97 6.16
C ALA A 70 11.28 -13.93 6.60
N GLU A 71 12.20 -13.42 5.77
CA GLU A 71 13.58 -13.10 6.20
C GLU A 71 13.59 -11.95 7.22
N SER A 72 12.68 -10.99 7.06
CA SER A 72 12.38 -9.91 8.00
C SER A 72 10.87 -9.83 8.21
N ILE A 73 10.44 -9.04 9.20
CA ILE A 73 9.01 -8.75 9.39
C ILE A 73 8.56 -7.83 8.25
N SER A 74 7.70 -8.36 7.39
CA SER A 74 7.16 -7.66 6.23
C SER A 74 5.70 -7.28 6.47
N LYS A 75 5.31 -6.08 6.00
CA LYS A 75 3.95 -5.55 6.10
C LYS A 75 3.23 -5.66 4.76
N PHE A 76 2.01 -6.18 4.78
CA PHE A 76 1.17 -6.39 3.60
C PHE A 76 -0.20 -5.73 3.78
N ALA A 77 -0.78 -5.26 2.69
CA ALA A 77 -2.19 -4.89 2.66
C ALA A 77 -3.03 -6.17 2.54
N LEU A 78 -4.22 -6.16 3.14
CA LEU A 78 -5.18 -7.24 3.00
C LEU A 78 -6.23 -6.85 1.95
N ASP A 79 -6.39 -7.68 0.92
CA ASP A 79 -7.41 -7.51 -0.11
C ASP A 79 -8.31 -8.76 -0.20
N PHE A 80 -9.42 -8.67 -0.92
CA PHE A 80 -10.38 -9.76 -1.10
C PHE A 80 -10.81 -9.87 -2.57
N ASP A 81 -10.55 -11.02 -3.19
CA ASP A 81 -10.89 -11.27 -4.61
C ASP A 81 -12.32 -11.81 -4.83
N GLY A 82 -13.14 -11.85 -3.77
CA GLY A 82 -14.47 -12.46 -3.78
C GLY A 82 -14.50 -13.89 -3.24
N LYS A 83 -13.35 -14.56 -3.12
CA LYS A 83 -13.23 -15.93 -2.60
C LYS A 83 -12.17 -16.07 -1.52
N ASN A 84 -11.01 -15.45 -1.70
CA ASN A 84 -9.85 -15.55 -0.83
C ASN A 84 -9.38 -14.15 -0.40
N PHE A 85 -8.82 -14.09 0.81
CA PHE A 85 -8.03 -12.95 1.21
C PHE A 85 -6.64 -13.03 0.60
N LEU A 86 -6.17 -11.91 0.07
CA LEU A 86 -4.89 -11.79 -0.61
C LEU A 86 -3.99 -10.84 0.18
N LEU A 87 -2.77 -11.29 0.48
CA LEU A 87 -1.72 -10.42 0.98
C LEU A 87 -1.08 -9.70 -0.21
N LYS A 88 -1.28 -8.39 -0.30
CA LYS A 88 -0.68 -7.54 -1.33
C LYS A 88 0.53 -6.81 -0.75
N SER A 89 1.66 -6.87 -1.47
CA SER A 89 2.86 -6.15 -1.08
C SER A 89 2.58 -4.65 -1.00
N LYS A 90 2.98 -4.02 0.11
CA LYS A 90 2.97 -2.57 0.24
C LYS A 90 4.28 -2.02 -0.30
N GLN A 91 4.21 -0.92 -1.05
CA GLN A 91 5.37 -0.18 -1.51
C GLN A 91 5.39 1.17 -0.81
N THR A 92 6.58 1.69 -0.55
CA THR A 92 6.73 3.06 -0.06
C THR A 92 6.44 4.03 -1.20
N ASP A 93 5.82 5.17 -0.87
CA ASP A 93 5.60 6.25 -1.82
C ASP A 93 6.00 7.59 -1.20
N CYS A 94 6.53 8.49 -2.03
CA CYS A 94 6.74 9.87 -1.63
C CYS A 94 5.41 10.62 -1.75
N LEU A 95 4.83 11.03 -0.63
CA LEU A 95 3.55 11.75 -0.59
C LEU A 95 3.65 13.21 -1.06
N SER A 96 4.85 13.70 -1.35
CA SER A 96 5.11 15.07 -1.77
C SER A 96 6.00 15.09 -3.03
N LYS A 97 5.55 14.41 -4.09
CA LYS A 97 6.31 14.18 -5.33
C LYS A 97 6.83 15.48 -5.94
N ASP A 98 6.00 16.52 -5.97
CA ASP A 98 6.34 17.82 -6.56
C ASP A 98 7.46 18.55 -5.81
N ASN A 99 7.56 18.39 -4.49
CA ASN A 99 8.61 19.01 -3.67
C ASN A 99 9.87 18.13 -3.56
N CYS A 100 9.78 16.85 -3.95
CA CYS A 100 10.85 15.87 -3.74
C CYS A 100 11.85 15.82 -4.91
N GLY A 101 11.61 16.56 -5.99
CA GLY A 101 12.50 16.59 -7.15
C GLY A 101 12.61 15.26 -7.89
N ILE A 102 11.63 14.36 -7.72
CA ILE A 102 11.58 13.07 -8.42
C ILE A 102 11.30 13.38 -9.91
N PRO A 103 12.12 12.87 -10.85
CA PRO A 103 11.85 13.07 -12.27
C PRO A 103 10.45 12.57 -12.60
N LEU A 104 9.57 13.47 -13.04
CA LEU A 104 8.28 13.07 -13.59
C LEU A 104 8.57 12.19 -14.80
N GLU A 105 8.00 10.98 -14.85
CA GLU A 105 8.10 10.15 -16.04
C GLU A 105 7.57 10.95 -17.23
N ILE A 106 8.50 11.43 -18.06
CA ILE A 106 8.16 12.10 -19.31
C ILE A 106 7.40 11.06 -20.12
N GLN A 107 6.09 11.26 -20.28
CA GLN A 107 5.31 10.46 -21.21
C GLN A 107 6.05 10.47 -22.54
N LYS A 108 6.45 9.30 -23.02
CA LYS A 108 7.08 9.15 -24.34
C LYS A 108 6.03 9.48 -25.39
N ILE A 109 5.87 10.76 -25.71
CA ILE A 109 5.11 11.20 -26.87
C ILE A 109 5.83 10.61 -28.07
N LYS A 110 5.13 9.79 -28.87
CA LYS A 110 5.69 9.27 -30.10
C LYS A 110 5.90 10.46 -31.04
N LEU A 111 7.14 10.66 -31.49
CA LEU A 111 7.51 11.73 -32.41
C LEU A 111 6.69 11.73 -33.72
N SER A 112 5.99 10.63 -34.02
CA SER A 112 5.05 10.50 -35.14
C SER A 112 3.85 11.46 -35.06
N ASP A 113 3.49 11.92 -33.88
CA ASP A 113 2.32 12.80 -33.69
C ASP A 113 2.66 14.29 -33.91
N LEU A 114 3.96 14.63 -34.02
CA LEU A 114 4.45 15.99 -34.27
C LEU A 114 4.57 16.35 -35.76
N ASN A 115 4.34 15.40 -36.68
CA ASN A 115 4.58 15.59 -38.11
C ASN A 115 3.37 16.08 -38.93
N ASN A 116 2.28 16.55 -38.30
CA ASN A 116 1.10 17.06 -39.01
C ASN A 116 1.02 18.60 -39.14
N GLN A 117 2.16 19.29 -39.13
CA GLN A 117 2.24 20.66 -39.68
C GLN A 117 3.41 20.77 -40.65
N SER A 118 3.23 20.17 -41.83
CA SER A 118 4.02 20.49 -43.02
C SER A 118 3.44 21.72 -43.72
N SER A 119 4.15 22.84 -43.73
CA SER A 119 4.18 23.74 -44.90
C SER A 119 5.32 24.76 -44.78
N CYS A 120 6.49 24.36 -45.28
CA CYS A 120 7.43 25.25 -45.99
C CYS A 120 6.62 25.92 -47.13
N SER A 121 6.74 27.18 -47.55
CA SER A 121 7.64 28.32 -47.37
C SER A 121 7.02 29.51 -48.10
N THR A 122 7.43 30.75 -47.83
CA THR A 122 7.54 31.77 -48.89
C THR A 122 8.72 32.71 -48.63
N LEU A 123 9.78 32.50 -49.42
CA LEU A 123 10.90 33.41 -49.77
C LEU A 123 12.02 33.72 -48.76
N GLY A 124 13.20 33.10 -48.99
CA GLY A 124 14.56 33.56 -48.62
C GLY A 124 14.94 33.29 -47.16
N THR A 125 15.93 32.48 -46.81
CA THR A 125 17.26 32.21 -47.38
C THR A 125 17.69 30.85 -46.83
N CYS A 126 18.14 29.93 -47.69
CA CYS A 126 18.62 28.60 -47.29
C CYS A 126 20.12 28.47 -47.61
N CYS A 127 20.84 27.76 -46.74
CA CYS A 127 21.93 26.85 -47.06
C CYS A 127 21.71 25.57 -46.25
#